data_AF-A0A348WC13-F1
#
_entry.id   AF-A0A348WC13-F1
#
_cell.length_a   1.000
_cell.length_b   1.000
_cell.length_c   1.000
_cell.angle_alpha   90.00
_cell.angle_beta   90.00
_cell.angle_gamma   90.00
#
_symmetry.space_group_name_H-M   'P 1'
#
loop_
_entity.id
_entity.type
_entity.pdbx_description
1 polymer ?
#
loop_
_entity_poly.entity_id
_entity_poly.type
_entity_poly.pdbx_seq_one_letter_code
_entity_poly.pdbx_strand_id
1 'polypeptide(L)'
;EEANGGVIYFDEVADMPVGTQSKILRVLVDQQFLRVGGSDKVQVDLRVISSTSRDLEAEIAAERFRRELYHRLNVVPIAVPSLEERRDDIPLLADYFIEQLHKTQGLPQRGLSDEAGALLQTMSWPGNVRQLRNVIERVLILGEGTAAIEASELPGDTEASVDDGRVVLSGALATMPLREAREAFEREYLLTQINRFGGNISRTAEFVGMERSALHRKLKSLGVVTNAKSGARVAKVAEGAES
;
A
#
# COMPACT_ATOMS: atom_id res chain seq x y z
N GLU A 1 32.17 -11.70 -16.41
CA GLU A 1 33.58 -11.27 -16.57
C GLU A 1 33.75 -9.81 -16.19
N GLU A 2 32.90 -8.91 -16.69
CA GLU A 2 32.96 -7.48 -16.35
C GLU A 2 32.87 -7.17 -14.84
N ALA A 3 32.20 -8.02 -14.07
CA ALA A 3 32.08 -7.87 -12.61
C ALA A 3 33.14 -8.67 -11.80
N ASN A 4 34.18 -9.23 -12.44
CA ASN A 4 35.23 -9.96 -11.73
C ASN A 4 35.98 -9.04 -10.74
N GLY A 5 36.10 -9.46 -9.48
CA GLY A 5 36.58 -8.65 -8.37
C GLY A 5 35.56 -7.62 -7.85
N GLY A 6 34.31 -7.68 -8.32
CA GLY A 6 33.24 -6.72 -8.04
C GLY A 6 32.01 -7.33 -7.40
N VAL A 7 30.90 -6.59 -7.47
CA VAL A 7 29.59 -7.01 -6.95
C VAL A 7 28.63 -7.26 -8.12
N ILE A 8 27.93 -8.38 -8.09
CA ILE A 8 26.80 -8.67 -8.97
C ILE A 8 25.52 -8.55 -8.15
N TYR A 9 24.55 -7.79 -8.68
CA TYR A 9 23.19 -7.73 -8.17
C TYR A 9 22.25 -8.54 -9.07
N PHE A 10 21.56 -9.52 -8.49
CA PHE A 10 20.48 -10.24 -9.15
C PHE A 10 19.13 -9.73 -8.64
N ASP A 11 18.39 -9.06 -9.53
CA ASP A 11 17.03 -8.64 -9.24
C ASP A 11 16.05 -9.78 -9.53
N GLU A 12 15.06 -9.95 -8.65
CA GLU A 12 13.96 -10.94 -8.78
C GLU A 12 14.42 -12.35 -9.15
N VAL A 13 15.25 -12.95 -8.28
CA VAL A 13 15.81 -14.29 -8.53
C VAL A 13 14.75 -15.38 -8.68
N ALA A 14 13.56 -15.20 -8.11
CA ALA A 14 12.44 -16.15 -8.23
C ALA A 14 11.88 -16.28 -9.66
N ASP A 15 12.08 -15.27 -10.51
CA ASP A 15 11.62 -15.29 -11.91
C ASP A 15 12.63 -15.99 -12.85
N MET A 16 13.79 -16.41 -12.33
CA MET A 16 14.78 -17.12 -13.13
C MET A 16 14.25 -18.49 -13.57
N PRO A 17 14.32 -18.82 -14.87
CA PRO A 17 14.03 -20.16 -15.35
C PRO A 17 14.92 -21.21 -14.66
N VAL A 18 14.39 -22.40 -14.39
CA VAL A 18 15.10 -23.49 -13.67
C VAL A 18 16.46 -23.83 -14.31
N GLY A 19 16.57 -23.76 -15.64
CA GLY A 19 17.83 -23.98 -16.36
C GLY A 19 18.89 -22.91 -16.06
N THR A 20 18.47 -21.66 -15.86
CA THR A 20 19.34 -20.56 -15.45
C THR A 20 19.78 -20.73 -13.99
N GLN A 21 18.86 -21.14 -13.11
CA GLN A 21 19.17 -21.41 -11.70
C GLN A 21 20.33 -22.40 -11.55
N SER A 22 20.36 -23.49 -12.35
CA SER A 22 21.47 -24.45 -12.35
C SER A 22 22.81 -23.84 -12.76
N LYS A 23 22.79 -22.93 -13.75
CA LYS A 23 24.02 -22.25 -14.21
C LYS A 23 24.54 -21.31 -13.14
N ILE A 24 23.67 -20.52 -12.52
CA ILE A 24 24.05 -19.60 -11.45
C ILE A 24 24.58 -20.37 -10.24
N LEU A 25 23.89 -21.44 -9.81
CA LEU A 25 24.35 -22.29 -8.72
C LEU A 25 25.78 -22.79 -8.98
N ARG A 26 26.08 -23.23 -10.21
CA ARG A 26 27.43 -23.69 -10.58
C ARG A 26 28.46 -22.58 -10.46
N VAL A 27 28.14 -21.36 -10.90
CA VAL A 27 29.03 -20.20 -10.75
C VAL A 27 29.30 -19.89 -9.28
N LEU A 28 28.26 -19.92 -8.44
CA LEU A 28 28.38 -19.64 -7.00
C LEU A 28 29.21 -20.69 -6.24
N VAL A 29 29.14 -21.96 -6.68
CA VAL A 29 29.85 -23.06 -6.03
C VAL A 29 31.27 -23.21 -6.57
N ASP A 30 31.43 -23.25 -7.89
CA ASP A 30 32.70 -23.58 -8.54
C ASP A 30 33.56 -22.34 -8.80
N GLN A 31 33.02 -21.12 -8.62
CA GLN A 31 33.67 -19.84 -8.95
C GLN A 31 34.25 -19.80 -10.37
N GLN A 32 33.63 -20.56 -11.29
CA GLN A 32 34.05 -20.66 -12.68
C GLN A 32 32.86 -20.92 -13.58
N PHE A 33 32.98 -20.52 -14.84
CA PHE A 33 32.00 -20.85 -15.86
C PHE A 33 32.64 -21.05 -17.24
N LEU A 34 31.87 -21.60 -18.17
CA LEU A 34 32.28 -21.78 -19.56
C LEU A 34 31.72 -20.64 -20.40
N ARG A 35 32.54 -20.07 -21.29
CA ARG A 35 32.06 -19.11 -22.29
C ARG A 35 31.05 -19.77 -23.22
N VAL A 36 30.06 -18.99 -23.66
CA VAL A 36 29.06 -19.47 -24.62
C VAL A 36 29.77 -19.89 -25.90
N GLY A 37 29.67 -21.18 -26.27
CA GLY A 37 30.32 -21.76 -27.46
C GLY A 37 31.82 -22.06 -27.31
N GLY A 38 32.41 -21.86 -26.13
CA GLY A 38 33.83 -22.15 -25.86
C GLY A 38 34.04 -23.30 -24.86
N SER A 39 35.23 -23.89 -24.87
CA SER A 39 35.67 -24.89 -23.89
C SER A 39 36.44 -24.31 -22.72
N ASP A 40 36.82 -23.03 -22.79
CA ASP A 40 37.67 -22.39 -21.81
C ASP A 40 36.89 -22.05 -20.54
N LYS A 41 37.44 -22.50 -19.41
CA LYS A 41 36.92 -22.19 -18.08
C LYS A 41 37.46 -20.84 -17.65
N VAL A 42 36.56 -19.97 -17.23
CA VAL A 42 36.89 -18.63 -16.72
C VAL A 42 36.62 -18.62 -15.23
N GLN A 43 37.66 -18.37 -14.43
CA GLN A 43 37.49 -18.15 -12.99
C GLN A 43 37.00 -16.74 -12.70
N VAL A 44 36.15 -16.62 -11.69
CA VAL A 44 35.55 -15.36 -11.27
C VAL A 44 35.50 -15.26 -9.75
N ASP A 45 35.91 -14.11 -9.24
CA ASP A 45 35.69 -13.70 -7.86
C ASP A 45 34.58 -12.63 -7.83
N LEU A 46 33.49 -12.91 -7.15
CA LEU A 46 32.27 -12.10 -7.22
C LEU A 46 31.62 -12.05 -5.84
N ARG A 47 31.24 -10.86 -5.39
CA ARG A 47 30.26 -10.71 -4.32
C ARG A 47 28.87 -10.69 -4.92
N VAL A 48 27.95 -11.47 -4.38
CA VAL A 48 26.58 -11.55 -4.88
C VAL A 48 25.62 -10.89 -3.90
N ILE A 49 24.75 -10.04 -4.43
CA ILE A 49 23.58 -9.49 -3.76
C ILE A 49 22.38 -9.92 -4.59
N SER A 50 21.32 -10.41 -3.95
CA SER A 50 20.10 -10.81 -4.63
C SER A 50 18.86 -10.27 -3.94
N SER A 51 17.83 -9.98 -4.72
CA SER A 51 16.50 -9.60 -4.23
C SER A 51 15.42 -10.54 -4.76
N THR A 52 14.28 -10.57 -4.08
CA THR A 52 13.03 -11.06 -4.65
C THR A 52 11.83 -10.52 -3.87
N SER A 53 10.68 -10.40 -4.55
CA SER A 53 9.38 -10.14 -3.94
C SER A 53 8.57 -11.40 -3.63
N ARG A 54 9.04 -12.59 -4.02
CA ARG A 54 8.34 -13.87 -3.79
C ARG A 54 8.88 -14.61 -2.57
N ASP A 55 8.01 -15.41 -1.96
CA ASP A 55 8.39 -16.39 -0.94
C ASP A 55 9.12 -17.57 -1.59
N LEU A 56 10.45 -17.60 -1.44
CA LEU A 56 11.29 -18.65 -2.02
C LEU A 56 11.03 -20.03 -1.42
N GLU A 57 10.59 -20.14 -0.16
CA GLU A 57 10.26 -21.44 0.43
C GLU A 57 9.00 -22.04 -0.23
N ALA A 58 8.00 -21.18 -0.52
CA ALA A 58 6.82 -21.57 -1.30
C ALA A 58 7.18 -21.94 -2.75
N GLU A 59 8.09 -21.19 -3.39
CA GLU A 59 8.57 -21.50 -4.74
C GLU A 59 9.38 -22.81 -4.80
N ILE A 60 10.14 -23.13 -3.73
CA ILE A 60 10.82 -24.42 -3.57
C ILE A 60 9.81 -25.55 -3.42
N ALA A 61 8.80 -25.38 -2.57
CA ALA A 61 7.75 -26.38 -2.38
C ALA A 61 6.97 -26.67 -3.67
N ALA A 62 6.85 -25.66 -4.55
CA ALA A 62 6.23 -25.80 -5.86
C ALA A 62 7.19 -26.24 -6.97
N GLU A 63 8.43 -26.62 -6.64
CA GLU A 63 9.50 -27.06 -7.58
C GLU A 63 9.87 -26.02 -8.65
N ARG A 64 9.51 -24.75 -8.45
CA ARG A 64 9.86 -23.63 -9.35
C ARG A 64 11.20 -23.00 -8.99
N PHE A 65 11.68 -23.22 -7.76
CA PHE A 65 12.97 -22.74 -7.31
C PHE A 65 13.82 -23.85 -6.68
N ARG A 66 15.11 -23.87 -6.99
CA ARG A 66 16.04 -24.89 -6.48
C ARG A 66 16.46 -24.57 -5.05
N ARG A 67 16.27 -25.56 -4.16
CA ARG A 67 16.68 -25.47 -2.74
C ARG A 67 18.17 -25.20 -2.57
N GLU A 68 19.03 -25.81 -3.41
CA GLU A 68 20.47 -25.61 -3.32
C GLU A 68 20.88 -24.18 -3.68
N LEU A 69 20.20 -23.56 -4.65
CA LEU A 69 20.42 -22.16 -5.00
C LEU A 69 19.98 -21.23 -3.87
N TYR A 70 18.82 -21.50 -3.28
CA TYR A 70 18.31 -20.74 -2.15
C TYR A 70 19.32 -20.70 -0.99
N HIS A 71 19.89 -21.83 -0.58
CA HIS A 71 20.88 -21.85 0.51
C HIS A 71 22.19 -21.12 0.16
N ARG A 72 22.53 -20.94 -1.12
CA ARG A 72 23.70 -20.17 -1.54
C ARG A 72 23.44 -18.67 -1.60
N LEU A 73 22.20 -18.26 -1.85
CA LEU A 73 21.80 -16.85 -1.88
C LEU A 73 21.40 -16.34 -0.50
N ASN A 74 20.69 -17.16 0.29
CA ASN A 74 20.13 -16.80 1.59
C ASN A 74 21.14 -16.99 2.74
N VAL A 75 22.33 -16.40 2.62
CA VAL A 75 23.37 -16.47 3.66
C VAL A 75 23.14 -15.40 4.74
N VAL A 76 22.84 -14.18 4.31
CA VAL A 76 22.49 -13.06 5.19
C VAL A 76 21.19 -12.44 4.68
N PRO A 77 20.01 -12.91 5.15
CA PRO A 77 18.75 -12.34 4.76
C PRO A 77 18.60 -10.92 5.27
N ILE A 78 18.13 -10.03 4.40
CA ILE A 78 17.72 -8.67 4.78
C ILE A 78 16.25 -8.54 4.39
N ALA A 79 15.37 -8.56 5.40
CA ALA A 79 13.96 -8.29 5.19
C ALA A 79 13.76 -6.79 4.98
N VAL A 80 13.16 -6.41 3.84
CA VAL A 80 12.78 -5.03 3.56
C VAL A 80 11.35 -4.82 4.03
N PRO A 81 11.11 -3.97 5.06
CA PRO A 81 9.76 -3.74 5.54
C PRO A 81 8.93 -3.03 4.48
N SER A 82 7.65 -3.41 4.41
CA SER A 82 6.63 -2.72 3.65
C SER A 82 6.47 -1.29 4.15
N LEU A 83 5.89 -0.41 3.34
CA LEU A 83 5.60 0.96 3.73
C LEU A 83 4.57 1.02 4.87
N GLU A 84 3.66 0.04 4.94
CA GLU A 84 2.64 -0.06 5.99
C GLU A 84 3.23 -0.36 7.38
N GLU A 85 4.37 -1.05 7.45
CA GLU A 85 5.09 -1.31 8.69
C GLU A 85 5.88 -0.09 9.20
N ARG A 86 6.02 0.95 8.37
CA ARG A 86 6.75 2.20 8.68
C ARG A 86 5.97 3.44 8.27
N ARG A 87 4.70 3.49 8.65
CA ARG A 87 3.80 4.62 8.31
C ARG A 87 4.32 5.97 8.79
N ASP A 88 5.09 6.01 9.87
CA ASP A 88 5.69 7.24 10.40
C ASP A 88 6.70 7.88 9.43
N ASP A 89 7.30 7.09 8.52
CA ASP A 89 8.24 7.58 7.51
C ASP A 89 7.54 8.20 6.28
N ILE A 90 6.23 7.98 6.11
CA ILE A 90 5.49 8.37 4.90
C ILE A 90 5.56 9.88 4.62
N PRO A 91 5.35 10.79 5.60
CA PRO A 91 5.45 12.22 5.34
C PRO A 91 6.83 12.63 4.85
N LEU A 92 7.89 12.10 5.48
CA LEU A 92 9.28 12.38 5.09
C LEU A 92 9.59 11.86 3.69
N LEU A 93 9.12 10.66 3.35
CA LEU A 93 9.28 10.08 2.02
C LEU A 93 8.51 10.88 0.97
N ALA A 94 7.32 11.38 1.31
CA ALA A 94 6.51 12.19 0.41
C ALA A 94 7.18 13.54 0.12
N ASP A 95 7.73 14.22 1.13
CA ASP A 95 8.53 15.44 0.96
C ASP A 95 9.76 15.19 0.07
N TYR A 96 10.45 14.07 0.28
CA TYR A 96 11.56 13.65 -0.57
C TYR A 96 11.13 13.49 -2.04
N PHE A 97 9.99 12.86 -2.31
CA PHE A 97 9.49 12.71 -3.68
C PHE A 97 9.08 14.04 -4.29
N ILE A 98 8.47 14.95 -3.54
CA ILE A 98 8.14 16.30 -4.01
C ILE A 98 9.41 17.01 -4.48
N GLU A 99 10.47 17.02 -3.65
CA GLU A 99 11.74 17.65 -3.99
C GLU A 99 12.40 16.99 -5.22
N GLN A 100 12.40 15.66 -5.25
CA GLN A 100 12.97 14.90 -6.36
C GLN A 100 12.25 15.18 -7.68
N LEU A 101 10.91 15.17 -7.68
CA LEU A 101 10.08 15.40 -8.85
C LEU A 101 10.19 16.85 -9.34
N HIS A 102 10.28 17.82 -8.43
CA HIS A 102 10.60 19.20 -8.78
C HIS A 102 11.94 19.31 -9.52
N LYS A 103 13.00 18.71 -8.97
CA LYS A 103 14.35 18.76 -9.56
C LYS A 103 14.45 18.03 -10.92
N THR A 104 13.76 16.90 -11.06
CA THR A 104 13.92 16.02 -12.23
C THR A 104 12.93 16.31 -13.36
N GLN A 105 11.72 16.76 -13.02
CA GLN A 105 10.63 16.96 -13.99
C GLN A 105 10.13 18.41 -14.05
N GLY A 106 10.59 19.29 -13.15
CA GLY A 106 10.14 20.69 -13.10
C GLY A 106 8.73 20.87 -12.55
N LEU A 107 8.17 19.84 -11.88
CA LEU A 107 6.84 19.95 -11.25
C LEU A 107 6.84 20.99 -10.12
N PRO A 108 5.68 21.59 -9.79
CA PRO A 108 5.58 22.57 -8.72
C PRO A 108 6.08 22.00 -7.37
N GLN A 109 6.92 22.74 -6.66
CA GLN A 109 7.35 22.35 -5.32
C GLN A 109 6.27 22.77 -4.30
N ARG A 110 5.30 21.88 -4.10
CA ARG A 110 4.18 22.07 -3.16
C ARG A 110 4.40 21.21 -1.93
N GLY A 111 4.56 21.81 -0.76
CA GLY A 111 4.67 21.06 0.50
C GLY A 111 3.35 20.36 0.88
N LEU A 112 3.41 19.35 1.74
CA LEU A 112 2.21 18.71 2.28
C LEU A 112 1.62 19.52 3.43
N SER A 113 0.30 19.61 3.50
CA SER A 113 -0.37 20.04 4.73
C SER A 113 -0.32 18.92 5.78
N ASP A 114 -0.43 19.29 7.06
CA ASP A 114 -0.46 18.33 8.16
C ASP A 114 -1.60 17.31 8.00
N GLU A 115 -2.76 17.75 7.49
CA GLU A 115 -3.92 16.89 7.23
C GLU A 115 -3.66 15.92 6.07
N ALA A 116 -2.99 16.37 5.00
CA ALA A 116 -2.61 15.51 3.87
C ALA A 116 -1.58 14.46 4.30
N GLY A 117 -0.57 14.86 5.07
CA GLY A 117 0.42 13.95 5.65
C GLY A 117 -0.25 12.88 6.52
N ALA A 118 -1.13 13.28 7.43
CA ALA A 118 -1.88 12.35 8.27
C ALA A 118 -2.76 11.39 7.45
N LEU A 119 -3.40 11.88 6.38
CA LEU A 119 -4.22 11.03 5.50
C LEU A 119 -3.35 9.97 4.80
N LEU A 120 -2.21 10.35 4.22
CA LEU A 120 -1.27 9.40 3.57
C LEU A 120 -0.83 8.28 4.53
N GLN A 121 -0.68 8.56 5.83
CA GLN A 121 -0.33 7.55 6.84
C GLN A 121 -1.44 6.53 7.10
N THR A 122 -2.70 6.92 6.91
CA THR A 122 -3.85 6.01 7.10
C THR A 122 -4.11 5.11 5.89
N MET A 123 -3.70 5.54 4.70
CA MET A 123 -3.93 4.82 3.43
C MET A 123 -3.23 3.46 3.37
N SER A 124 -3.75 2.60 2.49
CA SER A 124 -3.12 1.30 2.17
C SER A 124 -2.08 1.46 1.06
N TRP A 125 -0.93 0.80 1.22
CA TRP A 125 0.21 0.94 0.30
C TRP A 125 0.71 -0.41 -0.23
N PRO A 126 -0.14 -1.19 -0.95
CA PRO A 126 0.26 -2.48 -1.51
C PRO A 126 1.44 -2.36 -2.50
N GLY A 127 1.57 -1.24 -3.22
CA GLY A 127 2.71 -0.95 -4.08
C GLY A 127 3.90 -0.30 -3.38
N ASN A 128 3.87 -0.22 -2.04
CA ASN A 128 4.89 0.39 -1.18
C ASN A 128 5.28 1.81 -1.65
N VAL A 129 6.56 2.14 -1.54
CA VAL A 129 7.17 3.42 -1.88
C VAL A 129 6.90 3.84 -3.34
N ARG A 130 6.78 2.88 -4.27
CA ARG A 130 6.50 3.18 -5.68
C ARG A 130 5.09 3.77 -5.86
N GLN A 131 4.12 3.22 -5.15
CA GLN A 131 2.75 3.73 -5.16
C GLN A 131 2.67 5.12 -4.52
N LEU A 132 3.36 5.33 -3.39
CA LEU A 132 3.46 6.66 -2.76
C LEU A 132 4.02 7.69 -3.74
N ARG A 133 5.15 7.39 -4.40
CA ARG A 133 5.73 8.28 -5.41
C ARG A 133 4.74 8.63 -6.52
N ASN A 134 3.99 7.65 -7.04
CA ASN A 134 3.02 7.87 -8.11
C ASN A 134 1.84 8.73 -7.66
N VAL A 135 1.36 8.56 -6.42
CA VAL A 135 0.30 9.40 -5.85
C VAL A 135 0.78 10.84 -5.74
N ILE A 136 1.96 11.07 -5.18
CA ILE A 136 2.57 12.41 -5.07
C ILE A 136 2.77 13.03 -6.46
N GLU A 137 3.31 12.28 -7.41
CA GLU A 137 3.50 12.74 -8.80
C GLU A 137 2.18 13.18 -9.44
N ARG A 138 1.11 12.39 -9.29
CA ARG A 138 -0.24 12.73 -9.78
C ARG A 138 -0.77 14.01 -9.16
N VAL A 139 -0.63 14.17 -7.84
CA VAL A 139 -1.13 15.36 -7.11
C VAL A 139 -0.38 16.62 -7.54
N LEU A 140 0.93 16.53 -7.79
CA LEU A 140 1.72 17.66 -8.28
C LEU A 140 1.38 18.05 -9.73
N ILE A 141 0.98 17.08 -10.57
CA ILE A 141 0.57 17.33 -11.96
C ILE A 141 -0.83 17.96 -12.02
N LEU A 142 -1.78 17.44 -11.23
CA LEU A 142 -3.18 17.89 -11.25
C LEU A 142 -3.41 19.16 -10.44
N GLY A 143 -2.55 19.41 -9.47
CA GLY A 143 -2.65 20.56 -8.59
C GLY A 143 -2.30 21.86 -9.28
N GLU A 144 -3.12 22.88 -9.04
CA GLU A 144 -2.88 24.22 -9.57
C GLU A 144 -2.17 25.11 -8.55
N GLY A 145 -1.13 25.82 -9.00
CA GLY A 145 -0.41 26.81 -8.19
C GLY A 145 0.69 26.24 -7.28
N THR A 146 1.03 27.01 -6.24
CA THR A 146 2.13 26.74 -5.30
C THR A 146 1.66 26.52 -3.86
N ALA A 147 0.34 26.45 -3.64
CA ALA A 147 -0.23 26.18 -2.33
C ALA A 147 0.16 24.77 -1.85
N ALA A 148 0.12 24.57 -0.53
CA ALA A 148 0.34 23.24 0.05
C ALA A 148 -0.68 22.23 -0.51
N ILE A 149 -0.28 20.96 -0.56
CA ILE A 149 -1.14 19.85 -0.93
C ILE A 149 -2.13 19.62 0.22
N GLU A 150 -3.42 19.71 -0.07
CA GLU A 150 -4.48 19.45 0.88
C GLU A 150 -4.95 17.99 0.84
N ALA A 151 -5.57 17.52 1.94
CA ALA A 151 -6.08 16.15 2.04
C ALA A 151 -7.16 15.84 0.96
N SER A 152 -7.85 16.87 0.48
CA SER A 152 -8.86 16.79 -0.59
C SER A 152 -8.27 16.48 -1.97
N GLU A 153 -6.98 16.78 -2.17
CA GLU A 153 -6.27 16.52 -3.44
C GLU A 153 -5.71 15.10 -3.51
N LEU A 154 -5.60 14.43 -2.35
CA LEU A 154 -5.14 13.05 -2.28
C LEU A 154 -6.24 12.09 -2.77
N PRO A 155 -5.89 11.05 -3.53
CA PRO A 155 -6.84 10.02 -3.91
C PRO A 155 -7.38 9.31 -2.66
N GLY A 156 -8.70 9.23 -2.49
CA GLY A 156 -9.30 8.49 -1.37
C GLY A 156 -9.09 6.98 -1.48
N ASP A 157 -9.09 6.25 -0.36
CA ASP A 157 -8.86 4.79 -0.22
C ASP A 157 -9.82 3.86 -1.02
N THR A 158 -10.64 4.40 -1.91
CA THR A 158 -11.49 3.65 -2.84
C THR A 158 -10.91 3.55 -4.26
N GLU A 159 -9.63 3.85 -4.45
CA GLU A 159 -8.97 3.75 -5.77
C GLU A 159 -8.25 2.40 -5.98
N ALA A 160 -8.97 1.29 -5.84
CA ALA A 160 -8.75 0.19 -6.78
C ALA A 160 -9.43 0.59 -8.09
N SER A 161 -8.70 1.32 -8.94
CA SER A 161 -9.07 1.64 -10.34
C SER A 161 -10.21 2.68 -10.50
N VAL A 162 -9.86 3.96 -10.60
CA VAL A 162 -10.80 5.02 -11.02
C VAL A 162 -10.49 5.38 -12.47
N ASP A 163 -11.27 4.79 -13.37
CA ASP A 163 -11.49 5.32 -14.72
C ASP A 163 -12.88 5.99 -14.73
N ASP A 164 -12.92 7.26 -15.13
CA ASP A 164 -14.10 7.99 -15.59
C ASP A 164 -15.22 8.36 -14.59
N GLY A 165 -14.91 9.10 -13.51
CA GLY A 165 -15.87 9.98 -12.81
C GLY A 165 -17.13 9.32 -12.22
N ARG A 166 -17.20 7.99 -12.26
CA ARG A 166 -18.29 7.16 -11.75
C ARG A 166 -17.84 6.59 -10.41
N VAL A 167 -18.65 6.83 -9.39
CA VAL A 167 -18.52 6.11 -8.13
C VAL A 167 -18.77 4.62 -8.45
N VAL A 168 -17.72 3.81 -8.44
CA VAL A 168 -17.84 2.37 -8.63
C VAL A 168 -18.52 1.80 -7.39
N LEU A 169 -19.77 1.37 -7.56
CA LEU A 169 -20.52 0.71 -6.51
C LEU A 169 -19.79 -0.58 -6.12
N SER A 170 -19.52 -0.78 -4.82
CA SER A 170 -18.86 -2.02 -4.39
C SER A 170 -19.69 -3.23 -4.81
N GLY A 171 -19.04 -4.33 -5.20
CA GLY A 171 -19.74 -5.53 -5.69
C GLY A 171 -20.78 -6.09 -4.71
N ALA A 172 -20.58 -5.88 -3.41
CA ALA A 172 -21.54 -6.23 -2.36
C ALA A 172 -22.75 -5.27 -2.31
N LEU A 173 -22.57 -3.97 -2.55
CA LEU A 173 -23.68 -3.01 -2.62
C LEU A 173 -24.46 -3.13 -3.93
N ALA A 174 -23.81 -3.58 -5.01
CA ALA A 174 -24.43 -3.75 -6.33
C ALA A 174 -25.41 -4.94 -6.43
N THR A 175 -25.29 -5.92 -5.53
CA THR A 175 -26.19 -7.08 -5.46
C THR A 175 -27.33 -6.91 -4.47
N MET A 176 -27.31 -5.83 -3.67
CA MET A 176 -28.35 -5.50 -2.72
C MET A 176 -29.47 -4.68 -3.37
N PRO A 177 -30.73 -4.84 -2.92
CA PRO A 177 -31.79 -3.88 -3.23
C PRO A 177 -31.36 -2.45 -2.86
N LEU A 178 -31.71 -1.46 -3.68
CA LEU A 178 -31.30 -0.04 -3.50
C LEU A 178 -31.55 0.48 -2.08
N ARG A 179 -32.65 0.06 -1.46
CA ARG A 179 -32.99 0.43 -0.09
C ARG A 179 -31.94 -0.08 0.91
N GLU A 180 -31.54 -1.34 0.80
CA GLU A 180 -30.57 -1.98 1.67
C GLU A 180 -29.16 -1.44 1.43
N ALA A 181 -28.79 -1.22 0.16
CA ALA A 181 -27.52 -0.58 -0.19
C ALA A 181 -27.39 0.83 0.42
N ARG A 182 -28.48 1.62 0.36
CA ARG A 182 -28.51 2.95 0.98
C ARG A 182 -28.41 2.87 2.51
N GLU A 183 -29.14 1.96 3.14
CA GLU A 183 -29.10 1.77 4.58
C GLU A 183 -27.71 1.29 5.07
N ALA A 184 -27.04 0.41 4.31
CA ALA A 184 -25.68 -0.05 4.59
C ALA A 184 -24.65 1.08 4.48
N PHE A 185 -24.70 1.88 3.41
CA PHE A 185 -23.84 3.06 3.24
C PHE A 185 -24.07 4.10 4.35
N GLU A 186 -25.33 4.46 4.61
CA GLU A 186 -25.70 5.44 5.64
C GLU A 186 -25.25 4.99 7.03
N ARG A 187 -25.34 3.68 7.34
CA ARG A 187 -24.88 3.11 8.60
C ARG A 187 -23.39 3.32 8.80
N GLU A 188 -22.58 2.90 7.83
CA GLU A 188 -21.11 2.96 7.91
C GLU A 188 -20.60 4.40 7.95
N TYR A 189 -21.18 5.26 7.10
CA TYR A 189 -20.88 6.68 7.08
C TYR A 189 -21.17 7.35 8.43
N LEU A 190 -22.37 7.15 9.00
CA LEU A 190 -22.75 7.75 10.27
C LEU A 190 -21.93 7.19 11.45
N LEU A 191 -21.60 5.91 11.44
CA LEU A 191 -20.71 5.30 12.45
C LEU A 191 -19.33 5.97 12.46
N THR A 192 -18.75 6.11 11.28
CA THR A 192 -17.45 6.77 11.08
C THR A 192 -17.49 8.21 11.60
N GLN A 193 -18.51 8.98 11.22
CA GLN A 193 -18.62 10.38 11.67
C GLN A 193 -18.93 10.50 13.17
N ILE A 194 -19.73 9.61 13.76
CA ILE A 194 -19.98 9.64 15.21
C ILE A 194 -18.69 9.32 15.99
N ASN A 195 -17.92 8.33 15.54
CA ASN A 195 -16.65 7.97 16.16
C ASN A 195 -15.61 9.09 16.02
N ARG A 196 -15.56 9.77 14.86
CA ARG A 196 -14.74 10.96 14.63
C ARG A 196 -15.01 12.07 15.66
N PHE A 197 -16.27 12.27 16.04
CA PHE A 197 -16.66 13.28 17.03
C PHE A 197 -16.78 12.72 18.46
N GLY A 198 -16.17 11.56 18.74
CA GLY A 198 -16.13 10.96 20.08
C GLY A 198 -17.53 10.71 20.66
N GLY A 199 -18.49 10.34 19.80
CA GLY A 199 -19.87 10.05 20.20
C GLY A 199 -20.72 11.29 20.47
N ASN A 200 -20.27 12.49 20.09
CA ASN A 200 -21.03 13.72 20.22
C ASN A 200 -22.03 13.88 19.06
N ILE A 201 -23.26 13.42 19.30
CA ILE A 201 -24.35 13.47 18.30
C ILE A 201 -24.66 14.89 17.81
N SER A 202 -24.50 15.92 18.65
CA SER A 202 -24.78 17.30 18.22
C SER A 202 -23.77 17.78 17.18
N ARG A 203 -22.47 17.51 17.40
CA ARG A 203 -21.41 17.86 16.44
C ARG A 203 -21.51 17.03 15.16
N THR A 204 -21.85 15.75 15.28
CA THR A 204 -22.09 14.90 14.11
C THR A 204 -23.29 15.42 13.30
N ALA A 205 -24.39 15.82 13.94
CA ALA A 205 -25.57 16.34 13.25
C ALA A 205 -25.27 17.62 12.47
N GLU A 206 -24.52 18.54 13.08
CA GLU A 206 -24.07 19.78 12.43
C GLU A 206 -23.18 19.50 11.22
N PHE A 207 -22.18 18.62 11.36
CA PHE A 207 -21.27 18.25 10.27
C PHE A 207 -21.96 17.51 9.12
N VAL A 208 -22.89 16.60 9.44
CA VAL A 208 -23.66 15.84 8.44
C VAL A 208 -24.78 16.70 7.82
N GLY A 209 -25.03 17.91 8.34
CA GLY A 209 -26.05 18.82 7.83
C GLY A 209 -27.48 18.39 8.14
N MET A 210 -27.68 17.65 9.24
CA MET A 210 -28.99 17.15 9.67
C MET A 210 -29.40 17.78 11.00
N GLU A 211 -30.71 17.97 11.19
CA GLU A 211 -31.23 18.32 12.50
C GLU A 211 -30.96 17.18 13.50
N ARG A 212 -30.56 17.52 14.72
CA ARG A 212 -30.25 16.54 15.78
C ARG A 212 -31.37 15.50 16.00
N SER A 213 -32.63 15.93 15.96
CA SER A 213 -33.78 15.04 16.15
C SER A 213 -33.97 14.06 14.97
N ALA A 214 -33.58 14.45 13.76
CA ALA A 214 -33.62 13.62 12.56
C ALA A 214 -32.48 12.60 12.56
N LEU A 215 -31.27 13.01 12.96
CA LEU A 215 -30.13 12.11 13.10
C LEU A 215 -30.41 11.01 14.14
N HIS A 216 -30.97 11.36 15.30
CA HIS A 216 -31.36 10.38 16.33
C HIS A 216 -32.35 9.33 15.81
N ARG A 217 -33.37 9.77 15.05
CA ARG A 217 -34.35 8.86 14.43
C ARG A 217 -33.68 7.93 13.42
N LYS A 218 -32.76 8.46 12.61
CA LYS A 218 -32.01 7.72 11.60
C LYS A 218 -31.07 6.67 12.21
N LEU A 219 -30.36 6.99 13.28
CA LEU A 219 -29.49 6.05 13.98
C LEU A 219 -30.29 4.87 14.58
N LYS A 220 -31.46 5.17 15.15
CA LYS A 220 -32.37 4.14 15.67
C LYS A 220 -32.90 3.22 14.56
N SER A 221 -33.24 3.75 13.39
CA SER A 221 -33.66 2.92 12.25
C SER A 221 -32.53 2.06 11.67
N LEU A 222 -31.28 2.50 11.79
CA LEU A 222 -30.11 1.79 11.25
C LEU A 222 -29.47 0.81 12.27
N GLY A 223 -29.99 0.74 13.50
CA GLY A 223 -29.47 -0.14 14.54
C GLY A 223 -28.15 0.32 15.17
N VAL A 224 -27.81 1.61 15.06
CA VAL A 224 -26.58 2.19 15.61
C VAL A 224 -26.87 2.72 17.01
N VAL A 225 -26.19 2.16 18.01
CA VAL A 225 -26.35 2.56 19.41
C VAL A 225 -25.05 3.20 19.90
N THR A 226 -25.17 4.40 20.49
CA THR A 226 -24.06 5.03 21.19
C THR A 226 -24.10 4.61 22.65
N ASN A 227 -23.13 3.82 23.09
CA ASN A 227 -23.07 3.35 24.48
C ASN A 227 -22.02 4.14 25.26
N ALA A 228 -22.36 4.55 26.49
CA ALA A 228 -21.45 5.22 27.39
C ALA A 228 -20.76 4.18 28.30
N LYS A 229 -19.72 3.50 27.80
CA LYS A 229 -18.81 2.75 28.67
C LYS A 229 -17.41 3.34 28.58
N SER A 230 -16.95 3.84 29.73
CA SER A 230 -15.60 4.32 30.03
C SER A 230 -15.09 5.49 29.19
N GLY A 231 -15.43 6.72 29.59
CA GLY A 231 -14.69 7.96 29.25
C GLY A 231 -14.73 8.47 27.80
N ALA A 232 -14.92 7.59 26.81
CA ALA A 232 -15.06 7.91 25.39
C ALA A 232 -16.35 7.26 24.86
N ARG A 233 -17.24 8.05 24.23
CA ARG A 233 -18.47 7.51 23.63
C ARG A 233 -18.11 6.96 22.25
N VAL A 234 -18.08 5.65 22.10
CA VAL A 234 -17.87 4.97 20.82
C VAL A 234 -19.21 4.45 20.32
N ALA A 235 -19.57 4.76 19.08
CA ALA A 235 -20.73 4.20 18.41
C ALA A 235 -20.39 2.79 17.90
N LYS A 236 -21.30 1.85 18.13
CA LYS A 236 -21.20 0.48 17.61
C LYS A 236 -22.53 0.06 16.99
N VAL A 237 -22.47 -0.86 16.02
CA VAL A 237 -23.66 -1.56 15.53
C VAL A 237 -24.16 -2.47 16.66
N ALA A 238 -25.47 -2.50 16.89
CA ALA A 238 -26.05 -3.47 17.80
C ALA A 238 -25.93 -4.88 17.20
N GLU A 239 -25.12 -5.76 17.79
CA GLU A 239 -25.10 -7.18 17.45
C GLU A 239 -26.32 -7.88 18.08
N GLY A 240 -27.24 -8.33 17.23
CA GLY A 240 -28.12 -9.48 17.49
C GLY A 240 -29.46 -9.22 18.19
N ALA A 241 -30.54 -9.22 17.41
CA ALA A 241 -31.77 -9.93 17.77
C ALA A 241 -32.17 -10.76 16.55
N GLU A 242 -31.66 -12.00 16.49
CA GLU A 242 -32.11 -13.02 15.55
C GLU A 242 -33.53 -13.48 15.91
N SER A 243 -34.39 -13.59 14.90
CA SER A 243 -35.35 -14.67 14.70
C SER A 243 -35.79 -14.68 13.24
#